data_AF-A0A0G2FY14-F1
#
_entry.id   AF-A0A0G2FY14-F1
#
_cell.length_a   1.000
_cell.length_b   1.000
_cell.length_c   1.000
_cell.angle_alpha   90.00
_cell.angle_beta   90.00
_cell.angle_gamma   90.00
#
_symmetry.space_group_name_H-M   'P 1'
#
loop_
_entity.id
_entity.type
_entity.pdbx_description
1 polymer ?
#
loop_
_entity_poly.entity_id
_entity_poly.type
_entity_poly.pdbx_seq_one_letter_code
_entity_poly.pdbx_strand_id
1 'polypeptide(L)'
;MSQQQGTSGGAAASSSSSSSSPAQAQARQALFDEGYAIRAEVTGAQHVERSWTKASDFSRPMQELATQSGWGLIWGRPGLDRRTRSLLNVAMLVAQGRDAELAVHVKGAIRNGATETEIQEAILQASIYAGLPAGMAGTRVADRALQELKDEGEETRSS
;
A
#
# COMPACT_ATOMS: atom_id res chain seq x y z
N MET A 1 -7.99 -70.95 -17.49
CA MET A 1 -7.80 -70.53 -16.08
C MET A 1 -6.31 -70.38 -15.83
N SER A 2 -5.81 -69.16 -15.70
CA SER A 2 -4.94 -68.74 -14.60
C SER A 2 -4.47 -67.31 -14.85
N GLN A 3 -5.02 -66.43 -14.03
CA GLN A 3 -4.55 -65.07 -13.81
C GLN A 3 -3.20 -65.11 -13.09
N GLN A 4 -2.32 -64.15 -13.34
CA GLN A 4 -1.93 -63.20 -12.30
C GLN A 4 -1.22 -61.98 -12.88
N GLN A 5 -1.82 -60.83 -12.61
CA GLN A 5 -1.21 -59.50 -12.64
C GLN A 5 -0.47 -59.27 -11.32
N GLY A 6 0.56 -58.41 -11.32
CA GLY A 6 1.14 -57.90 -10.09
C GLY A 6 2.45 -57.15 -10.27
N THR A 7 2.41 -55.93 -10.81
CA THR A 7 3.50 -54.96 -10.68
C THR A 7 3.01 -53.76 -9.87
N SER A 8 3.06 -53.88 -8.54
CA SER A 8 2.87 -52.76 -7.61
C SER A 8 4.24 -52.26 -7.13
N GLY A 9 4.79 -51.30 -7.86
CA GLY A 9 5.93 -50.49 -7.42
C GLY A 9 5.47 -49.04 -7.31
N GLY A 10 4.79 -48.70 -6.21
CA GLY A 10 4.32 -47.35 -5.93
C GLY A 10 5.49 -46.37 -5.85
N ALA A 11 5.52 -45.41 -6.76
CA ALA A 11 6.35 -44.23 -6.62
C ALA A 11 5.88 -43.47 -5.37
N ALA A 12 6.73 -43.44 -4.34
CA ALA A 12 6.51 -42.63 -3.15
C ALA A 12 6.37 -41.16 -3.58
N ALA A 13 5.16 -40.63 -3.51
CA ALA A 13 4.92 -39.20 -3.55
C ALA A 13 5.54 -38.60 -2.28
N SER A 14 6.75 -38.05 -2.41
CA SER A 14 7.40 -37.26 -1.38
C SER A 14 6.59 -35.98 -1.15
N SER A 15 5.76 -35.99 -0.12
CA SER A 15 5.07 -34.81 0.41
C SER A 15 6.11 -33.89 1.07
N SER A 16 6.74 -33.02 0.27
CA SER A 16 7.56 -31.94 0.81
C SER A 16 6.66 -30.92 1.52
N SER A 17 6.63 -30.96 2.85
CA SER A 17 6.06 -29.90 3.67
C SER A 17 6.86 -28.61 3.44
N SER A 18 6.24 -27.65 2.76
CA SER A 18 6.83 -26.37 2.38
C SER A 18 6.94 -25.42 3.57
N SER A 19 7.74 -25.77 4.58
CA SER A 19 8.18 -24.80 5.58
C SER A 19 9.22 -23.87 4.96
N SER A 20 9.03 -22.56 5.11
CA SER A 20 9.97 -21.58 4.56
C SER A 20 11.30 -21.60 5.29
N SER A 21 12.41 -21.44 4.55
CA SER A 21 13.75 -21.45 5.15
C SER A 21 13.97 -20.25 6.10
N PRO A 22 14.87 -20.37 7.10
CA PRO A 22 15.20 -19.26 8.00
C PRO A 22 15.60 -17.97 7.26
N ALA A 23 16.32 -18.09 6.15
CA ALA A 23 16.70 -16.95 5.31
C ALA A 23 15.48 -16.23 4.71
N GLN A 24 14.44 -16.97 4.29
CA GLN A 24 13.21 -16.38 3.75
C GLN A 24 12.39 -15.67 4.83
N ALA A 25 12.42 -16.18 6.07
CA ALA A 25 11.76 -15.53 7.20
C ALA A 25 12.47 -14.22 7.55
N GLN A 26 13.81 -14.22 7.59
CA GLN A 26 14.60 -13.02 7.87
C GLN A 26 14.42 -11.94 6.78
N ALA A 27 14.40 -12.32 5.51
CA ALA A 27 14.15 -11.38 4.42
C ALA A 27 12.76 -10.75 4.50
N ARG A 28 11.72 -11.53 4.84
CA ARG A 28 10.36 -11.00 5.06
C ARG A 28 10.29 -10.07 6.25
N GLN A 29 11.00 -10.38 7.33
CA GLN A 29 11.07 -9.50 8.50
C GLN A 29 11.73 -8.17 8.15
N ALA A 30 12.86 -8.19 7.43
CA ALA A 30 13.54 -6.97 7.01
C ALA A 30 12.63 -6.06 6.15
N LEU A 31 11.91 -6.64 5.19
CA LEU A 31 10.92 -5.90 4.39
C LEU A 31 9.77 -5.36 5.23
N PHE A 32 9.34 -6.10 6.25
CA PHE A 32 8.29 -5.64 7.15
C PHE A 32 8.78 -4.44 7.97
N ASP A 33 9.97 -4.52 8.56
CA ASP A 33 10.52 -3.46 9.42
C ASP A 33 10.74 -2.17 8.63
N GLU A 34 11.37 -2.26 7.46
CA GLU A 34 11.55 -1.12 6.55
C GLU A 34 10.20 -0.56 6.09
N GLY A 35 9.28 -1.44 5.69
CA GLY A 35 7.97 -1.04 5.22
C GLY A 35 7.12 -0.37 6.29
N TYR A 36 7.19 -0.82 7.53
CA TYR A 36 6.45 -0.24 8.64
C TYR A 36 6.92 1.20 8.90
N ALA A 37 8.23 1.44 8.90
CA ALA A 37 8.80 2.77 9.05
C ALA A 37 8.37 3.72 7.92
N ILE A 38 8.53 3.30 6.66
CA ILE A 38 8.12 4.09 5.49
C ILE A 38 6.61 4.39 5.55
N ARG A 39 5.78 3.39 5.82
CA ARG A 39 4.32 3.55 5.90
C ARG A 39 3.93 4.56 6.98
N ALA A 40 4.60 4.56 8.12
CA ALA A 40 4.34 5.49 9.21
C ALA A 40 4.70 6.94 8.83
N GLU A 41 5.81 7.15 8.13
CA GLU A 41 6.21 8.47 7.63
C GLU A 41 5.20 9.03 6.61
N VAL A 42 4.67 8.19 5.72
CA VAL A 42 3.76 8.63 4.66
C VAL A 42 2.31 8.78 5.17
N THR A 43 1.78 7.75 5.82
CA THR A 43 0.35 7.69 6.20
C THR A 43 0.08 8.22 7.61
N GLY A 44 1.14 8.45 8.40
CA GLY A 44 1.08 8.86 9.81
C GLY A 44 1.15 7.66 10.75
N ALA A 45 2.03 7.74 11.76
CA ALA A 45 2.28 6.64 12.69
C ALA A 45 1.00 6.13 13.39
N GLN A 46 0.12 7.04 13.83
CA GLN A 46 -1.17 6.65 14.44
C GLN A 46 -2.12 5.94 13.47
N HIS A 47 -2.03 6.23 12.17
CA HIS A 47 -2.82 5.51 11.18
C HIS A 47 -2.34 4.06 11.07
N VAL A 48 -1.03 3.86 10.94
CA VAL A 48 -0.41 2.53 10.85
C VAL A 48 -0.68 1.69 12.09
N GLU A 49 -0.49 2.28 13.27
CA GLU A 49 -0.74 1.61 14.54
C GLU A 49 -2.20 1.14 14.65
N ARG A 50 -3.16 2.00 14.29
CA ARG A 50 -4.58 1.63 14.25
C ARG A 50 -4.85 0.52 13.24
N SER A 51 -4.24 0.55 12.06
CA SER A 51 -4.40 -0.51 11.06
C SER A 51 -3.88 -1.86 11.55
N TRP A 52 -2.81 -1.86 12.36
CA TRP A 52 -2.22 -3.08 12.89
C TRP A 52 -3.00 -3.63 14.10
N THR A 53 -3.30 -2.78 15.06
CA THR A 53 -3.99 -3.19 16.29
C THR A 53 -5.43 -3.62 16.03
N LYS A 54 -6.09 -3.09 14.98
CA LYS A 54 -7.44 -3.53 14.57
C LYS A 54 -7.46 -4.70 13.58
N ALA A 55 -6.30 -5.20 13.14
CA ALA A 55 -6.25 -6.30 12.19
C ALA A 55 -6.69 -7.62 12.85
N SER A 56 -7.78 -8.20 12.34
CA SER A 56 -8.18 -9.57 12.68
C SER A 56 -7.27 -10.57 11.98
N ASP A 57 -7.35 -11.84 12.36
CA ASP A 57 -6.61 -12.92 11.68
C ASP A 57 -6.91 -12.98 10.18
N PHE A 58 -8.13 -12.60 9.78
CA PHE A 58 -8.51 -12.51 8.38
C PHE A 58 -7.83 -11.36 7.63
N SER A 59 -7.73 -10.16 8.22
CA SER A 59 -7.17 -8.99 7.55
C SER A 59 -5.67 -8.81 7.74
N ARG A 60 -5.06 -9.48 8.73
CA ARG A 60 -3.63 -9.40 9.05
C ARG A 60 -2.72 -9.76 7.87
N PRO A 61 -2.94 -10.84 7.10
CA PRO A 61 -2.12 -11.14 5.93
C PRO A 61 -2.13 -10.03 4.87
N MET A 62 -3.26 -9.32 4.72
CA MET A 62 -3.34 -8.17 3.80
C MET A 62 -2.52 -6.98 4.33
N GLN A 63 -2.53 -6.73 5.64
CA GLN A 63 -1.68 -5.70 6.25
C GLN A 63 -0.20 -6.03 6.11
N GLU A 64 0.18 -7.30 6.31
CA GLU A 64 1.55 -7.77 6.11
C GLU A 64 1.99 -7.62 4.65
N LEU A 65 1.15 -8.02 3.69
CA LEU A 65 1.44 -7.86 2.27
C LEU A 65 1.64 -6.39 1.89
N ALA A 66 0.75 -5.51 2.35
CA ALA A 66 0.87 -4.08 2.09
C ALA A 66 2.17 -3.50 2.69
N THR A 67 2.49 -3.85 3.93
CA THR A 67 3.70 -3.39 4.63
C THR A 67 4.97 -3.92 3.97
N GLN A 68 5.08 -5.23 3.72
CA GLN A 68 6.29 -5.83 3.15
C GLN A 68 6.48 -5.48 1.68
N SER A 69 5.47 -5.73 0.84
CA SER A 69 5.62 -5.60 -0.62
C SER A 69 5.37 -4.19 -1.10
N GLY A 70 4.34 -3.52 -0.57
CA GLY A 70 4.05 -2.14 -0.93
C GLY A 70 5.14 -1.22 -0.39
N TRP A 71 5.22 -1.13 0.93
CA TRP A 71 6.06 -0.13 1.58
C TRP A 71 7.54 -0.52 1.63
N GLY A 72 7.86 -1.73 2.09
CA GLY A 72 9.25 -2.19 2.20
C GLY A 72 9.90 -2.39 0.84
N LEU A 73 9.28 -3.19 -0.02
CA LEU A 73 9.89 -3.56 -1.29
C LEU A 73 9.79 -2.46 -2.35
N ILE A 74 8.63 -1.84 -2.59
CA ILE A 74 8.45 -0.92 -3.73
C ILE A 74 8.76 0.52 -3.36
N TRP A 75 8.26 1.01 -2.21
CA TRP A 75 8.54 2.38 -1.78
C TRP A 75 9.97 2.59 -1.27
N GLY A 76 10.63 1.54 -0.75
CA GLY A 76 12.04 1.56 -0.37
C GLY A 76 13.02 1.58 -1.55
N ARG A 77 12.56 1.36 -2.79
CA ARG A 77 13.46 1.30 -3.96
C ARG A 77 14.10 2.65 -4.30
N PRO A 78 15.39 2.64 -4.69
CA PRO A 78 16.00 3.81 -5.31
C PRO A 78 15.40 4.07 -6.69
N GLY A 79 15.56 5.31 -7.19
CA GLY A 79 15.20 5.71 -8.56
C GLY A 79 14.11 6.78 -8.62
N LEU A 80 13.07 6.69 -7.79
CA LEU A 80 12.08 7.75 -7.63
C LEU A 80 12.02 8.20 -6.17
N ASP A 81 12.04 9.52 -5.97
CA ASP A 81 11.79 10.11 -4.66
C ASP A 81 10.33 9.88 -4.20
N ARG A 82 10.10 10.09 -2.91
CA ARG A 82 8.78 9.83 -2.31
C ARG A 82 7.70 10.79 -2.80
N ARG A 83 8.06 12.04 -3.09
CA ARG A 83 7.15 13.04 -3.68
C ARG A 83 6.60 12.54 -5.00
N THR A 84 7.47 12.10 -5.90
CA THR A 84 7.10 11.59 -7.22
C THR A 84 6.26 10.32 -7.11
N ARG A 85 6.63 9.38 -6.22
CA ARG A 85 5.82 8.17 -5.97
C ARG A 85 4.42 8.50 -5.46
N SER A 86 4.31 9.47 -4.54
CA SER A 86 3.01 9.94 -4.05
C SER A 86 2.14 10.51 -5.17
N LEU A 87 2.69 11.35 -6.05
CA LEU A 87 1.95 11.94 -7.18
C LEU A 87 1.47 10.87 -8.17
N LEU A 88 2.30 9.86 -8.46
CA LEU A 88 1.88 8.72 -9.27
C LEU A 88 0.74 7.94 -8.62
N ASN A 89 0.81 7.69 -7.31
CA ASN A 89 -0.26 7.03 -6.57
C ASN A 89 -1.56 7.84 -6.59
N VAL A 90 -1.49 9.16 -6.41
CA VAL A 90 -2.67 10.04 -6.53
C VAL A 90 -3.33 9.87 -7.89
N ALA A 91 -2.55 9.98 -8.99
CA ALA A 91 -3.09 9.79 -10.33
C ALA A 91 -3.72 8.41 -10.55
N MET A 92 -3.07 7.35 -10.07
CA MET A 92 -3.59 5.97 -10.18
C MET A 92 -4.87 5.77 -9.37
N LEU A 93 -4.96 6.33 -8.16
CA LEU A 93 -6.13 6.19 -7.29
C LEU A 93 -7.34 6.97 -7.82
N VAL A 94 -7.10 8.14 -8.41
CA VAL A 94 -8.12 8.88 -9.18
C VAL A 94 -8.63 8.02 -10.33
N ALA A 95 -7.72 7.48 -11.14
CA ALA A 95 -8.09 6.67 -12.30
C ALA A 95 -8.88 5.40 -11.92
N GLN A 96 -8.62 4.83 -10.73
CA GLN A 96 -9.32 3.65 -10.22
C GLN A 96 -10.59 3.97 -9.42
N GLY A 97 -10.90 5.24 -9.15
CA GLY A 97 -12.04 5.64 -8.31
C GLY A 97 -11.95 5.13 -6.87
N ARG A 98 -10.75 5.15 -6.27
CA ARG A 98 -10.48 4.65 -4.91
C ARG A 98 -10.42 5.77 -3.89
N ASP A 99 -11.56 6.42 -3.68
CA ASP A 99 -11.68 7.67 -2.91
C ASP A 99 -11.13 7.59 -1.47
N ALA A 100 -11.40 6.50 -0.74
CA ALA A 100 -10.91 6.35 0.63
C ALA A 100 -9.37 6.31 0.71
N GLU A 101 -8.73 5.58 -0.20
CA GLU A 101 -7.27 5.51 -0.29
C GLU A 101 -6.67 6.79 -0.88
N LEU A 102 -7.38 7.43 -1.83
CA LEU A 102 -6.97 8.70 -2.39
C LEU A 102 -6.82 9.77 -1.30
N ALA A 103 -7.77 9.87 -0.37
CA ALA A 103 -7.66 10.81 0.76
C ALA A 103 -6.39 10.58 1.58
N VAL A 104 -6.08 9.32 1.92
CA VAL A 104 -4.86 8.94 2.66
C VAL A 104 -3.60 9.35 1.89
N HIS A 105 -3.56 9.06 0.59
CA HIS A 105 -2.40 9.33 -0.25
C HIS A 105 -2.23 10.81 -0.62
N VAL A 106 -3.30 11.61 -0.66
CA VAL A 106 -3.21 13.08 -0.76
C VAL A 106 -2.52 13.64 0.48
N LYS A 107 -2.95 13.23 1.68
CA LYS A 107 -2.29 13.65 2.92
C LYS A 107 -0.82 13.20 2.97
N GLY A 108 -0.56 11.98 2.53
CA GLY A 108 0.81 11.45 2.44
C GLY A 108 1.68 12.15 1.38
N ALA A 109 1.09 12.65 0.29
CA ALA A 109 1.80 13.45 -0.71
C ALA A 109 2.34 14.76 -0.11
N ILE A 110 1.51 15.46 0.66
CA ILE A 110 1.94 16.69 1.38
C ILE A 110 3.08 16.37 2.35
N ARG A 111 2.97 15.30 3.16
CA ARG A 111 4.05 14.90 4.08
C ARG A 111 5.36 14.57 3.37
N ASN A 112 5.27 14.01 2.16
CA ASN A 112 6.43 13.72 1.32
C ASN A 112 6.95 14.94 0.53
N GLY A 113 6.40 16.14 0.77
CA GLY A 113 6.87 17.39 0.18
C GLY A 113 6.25 17.75 -1.16
N ALA A 114 5.19 17.06 -1.60
CA ALA A 114 4.40 17.54 -2.73
C ALA A 114 3.63 18.80 -2.35
N THR A 115 3.43 19.70 -3.32
CA THR A 115 2.58 20.88 -3.12
C THR A 115 1.12 20.60 -3.50
N GLU A 116 0.18 21.40 -2.98
CA GLU A 116 -1.23 21.34 -3.41
C GLU A 116 -1.38 21.49 -4.93
N THR A 117 -0.58 22.37 -5.53
CA THR A 117 -0.53 22.58 -6.99
C THR A 117 -0.11 21.32 -7.73
N GLU A 118 0.88 20.57 -7.24
CA GLU A 118 1.29 19.33 -7.91
C GLU A 118 0.25 18.22 -7.81
N ILE A 119 -0.45 18.15 -6.68
CA ILE A 119 -1.55 17.20 -6.48
C ILE A 119 -2.69 17.55 -7.45
N GLN A 120 -3.05 18.84 -7.56
CA GLN A 120 -3.99 19.33 -8.56
C GLN A 120 -3.53 18.94 -9.99
N GLU A 121 -2.24 19.16 -10.27
CA GLU A 121 -1.47 18.67 -11.42
C GLU A 121 -1.81 17.25 -11.83
N ALA A 122 -1.52 16.33 -10.91
CA ALA A 122 -1.70 14.90 -11.11
C ALA A 122 -3.16 14.53 -11.37
N ILE A 123 -4.11 15.17 -10.67
CA ILE A 123 -5.54 14.90 -10.82
C ILE A 123 -6.03 15.38 -12.20
N LEU A 124 -5.67 16.61 -12.61
CA LEU A 124 -6.04 17.14 -13.93
C LEU A 124 -5.49 16.27 -15.06
N GLN A 125 -4.22 15.87 -14.96
CA GLN A 125 -3.59 14.96 -15.92
C GLN A 125 -4.33 13.61 -15.98
N ALA A 126 -4.61 12.99 -14.83
CA ALA A 126 -5.32 11.72 -14.77
C ALA A 126 -6.74 11.82 -15.37
N SER A 127 -7.41 12.96 -15.20
CA SER A 127 -8.77 13.22 -15.69
C SER A 127 -8.90 13.10 -17.21
N ILE A 128 -7.85 13.45 -17.96
CA ILE A 128 -7.88 13.37 -19.43
C ILE A 128 -7.83 11.92 -19.92
N TYR A 129 -7.19 11.03 -19.18
CA TYR A 129 -7.04 9.62 -19.57
C TYR A 129 -8.07 8.70 -18.90
N ALA A 130 -8.51 9.03 -17.69
CA ALA A 130 -9.51 8.25 -16.93
C ALA A 130 -10.94 8.82 -17.03
N GLY A 131 -11.10 9.98 -17.66
CA GLY A 131 -12.38 10.66 -17.82
C GLY A 131 -12.65 11.72 -16.73
N LEU A 132 -13.31 12.80 -17.15
CA LEU A 132 -13.67 13.93 -16.28
C LEU A 132 -14.47 13.54 -15.02
N PRO A 133 -15.39 12.54 -15.04
CA PRO A 133 -16.09 12.13 -13.83
C PRO A 133 -15.16 11.61 -12.72
N ALA A 134 -14.14 10.82 -13.07
CA ALA A 134 -13.13 10.33 -12.12
C ALA A 134 -12.30 11.50 -11.57
N GLY A 135 -11.91 12.42 -12.45
CA GLY A 135 -11.25 13.69 -12.09
C GLY A 135 -12.02 14.51 -11.07
N MET A 136 -13.30 14.80 -11.35
CA MET A 136 -14.16 15.58 -10.45
C MET A 136 -14.36 14.91 -9.09
N ALA A 137 -14.51 13.58 -9.05
CA ALA A 137 -14.57 12.84 -7.80
C ALA A 137 -13.25 12.97 -7.04
N GLY A 138 -12.12 12.74 -7.72
CA GLY A 138 -10.78 12.88 -7.16
C GLY A 138 -10.50 14.26 -6.59
N THR A 139 -10.87 15.33 -7.30
CA THR A 139 -10.72 16.71 -6.82
C THR A 139 -11.49 16.96 -5.53
N ARG A 140 -12.75 16.49 -5.42
CA ARG A 140 -13.54 16.63 -4.18
C ARG A 140 -12.93 15.89 -2.99
N VAL A 141 -12.34 14.73 -3.25
CA VAL A 141 -11.64 13.95 -2.21
C VAL A 141 -10.37 14.66 -1.77
N ALA A 142 -9.56 15.12 -2.73
CA ALA A 142 -8.31 15.82 -2.46
C ALA A 142 -8.54 17.12 -1.69
N ASP A 143 -9.49 17.95 -2.12
CA ASP A 143 -9.83 19.20 -1.45
C ASP A 143 -10.21 18.96 0.02
N ARG A 144 -11.13 18.01 0.29
CA ARG A 144 -11.52 17.64 1.65
C ARG A 144 -10.31 17.18 2.49
N ALA A 145 -9.47 16.30 1.94
CA ALA A 145 -8.30 15.79 2.65
C ALA A 145 -7.28 16.89 2.98
N LEU A 146 -7.15 17.90 2.11
CA LEU A 146 -6.29 19.06 2.33
C LEU A 146 -6.88 20.00 3.40
N GLN A 147 -8.19 20.23 3.42
CA GLN A 147 -8.85 21.01 4.48
C GLN A 147 -8.66 20.34 5.84
N GLU A 148 -8.91 19.03 5.95
CA GLU A 148 -8.70 18.29 7.19
C GLU A 148 -7.26 18.43 7.72
N LEU A 149 -6.25 18.44 6.84
CA LEU A 149 -4.86 18.67 7.25
C LEU A 149 -4.60 20.10 7.77
N LYS A 150 -5.25 21.10 7.18
CA LYS A 150 -5.13 22.50 7.62
C LYS A 150 -5.74 22.66 9.01
N ASP A 151 -6.92 22.07 9.23
CA ASP A 151 -7.62 22.06 10.51
C ASP A 151 -6.77 21.37 11.61
N GLU A 152 -6.24 20.17 11.34
CA GLU A 152 -5.34 19.44 12.26
C GLU A 152 -4.09 20.28 12.63
N GLY A 153 -3.54 21.03 11.68
CA GLY A 153 -2.38 21.90 11.90
C GLY A 153 -2.69 23.19 12.66
N GLU A 154 -3.92 23.69 12.64
CA GLU A 154 -4.37 24.85 13.42
C GLU A 154 -4.66 24.47 14.88
N GLU A 155 -5.25 23.31 15.12
CA GLU A 155 -5.47 22.77 16.47
C GLU A 155 -4.16 22.51 17.21
N THR A 156 -3.16 21.95 16.50
CA THR A 156 -1.83 21.67 17.06
C THR A 156 -1.05 22.95 17.41
N ARG A 157 -1.27 24.05 16.67
CA ARG A 157 -0.63 25.35 16.96
C ARG A 157 -1.32 26.13 18.09
N SER A 158 -2.55 25.76 18.43
CA SER A 158 -3.36 26.41 19.45
C SER A 158 -3.33 25.68 20.81
N SER A 159 -2.66 24.52 20.89
CA SER A 159 -2.49 23.68 22.09
C SER A 159 -1.07 23.78 22.63
#